data_AF-A0A3N9WWK4-F1
#
_entry.id   AF-A0A3N9WWK4-F1
#
_cell.length_a   1.000
_cell.length_b   1.000
_cell.length_c   1.000
_cell.angle_alpha   90.00
_cell.angle_beta   90.00
_cell.angle_gamma   90.00
#
_symmetry.space_group_name_H-M   'P 1'
#
loop_
_entity.id
_entity.type
_entity.pdbx_description
1 polymer ?
#
loop_
_entity_poly.entity_id
_entity_poly.type
_entity_poly.pdbx_seq_one_letter_code
_entity_poly.pdbx_strand_id
1 'polypeptide(L)'
;MDIYEDSRTVSRSDLAAWLRQLANQLESDGRLFYGAAGAVTVADTVRCELEIERESETEVSVEIEFSWTEPARVKAADEEEPSKDAEATEPTETTPEAAS
;
A
#
# COMPACT_ATOMS: atom_id res chain seq x y z
N MET A 1 7.52 -4.78 17.22
CA MET A 1 8.79 -4.36 16.60
C MET A 1 8.42 -3.20 15.71
N ASP A 2 8.94 -2.02 16.03
CA ASP A 2 8.61 -0.79 15.31
C ASP A 2 9.36 -0.76 13.97
N ILE A 3 8.66 -0.34 12.93
CA ILE A 3 9.26 -0.21 11.59
C ILE A 3 9.99 1.14 11.42
N TYR A 4 9.70 2.12 12.28
CA TYR A 4 10.29 3.45 12.30
C TYR A 4 9.92 4.19 13.60
N GLU A 5 10.83 5.04 14.12
CA GLU A 5 10.59 5.95 15.26
C GLU A 5 11.34 7.28 15.02
N ASP A 6 10.66 8.42 15.25
CA ASP A 6 11.25 9.77 15.28
C ASP A 6 10.76 10.50 16.53
N SER A 7 11.69 10.91 17.40
CA SER A 7 11.40 11.64 18.63
C SER A 7 12.26 12.88 18.74
N ARG A 8 11.61 14.03 18.94
CA ARG A 8 12.24 15.34 18.96
C ARG A 8 11.38 16.37 19.68
N THR A 9 12.04 17.34 20.32
CA THR A 9 11.38 18.55 20.81
C THR A 9 11.37 19.60 19.69
N VAL A 10 10.18 20.06 19.31
CA VAL A 10 9.99 21.04 18.24
C VAL A 10 9.18 22.24 18.72
N SER A 11 9.26 23.35 17.99
CA SER A 11 8.40 24.49 18.26
C SER A 11 6.94 24.19 17.87
N ARG A 12 5.98 24.94 18.42
CA ARG A 12 4.56 24.82 18.04
C ARG A 12 4.32 25.07 16.54
N SER A 13 5.09 25.97 15.92
CA SER A 13 4.98 26.25 14.48
C SER A 13 5.50 25.09 13.64
N ASP A 14 6.58 24.43 14.07
CA ASP A 14 7.13 23.27 13.37
C ASP A 14 6.21 22.06 13.50
N LEU A 15 5.62 21.83 14.69
CA LEU A 15 4.59 20.81 14.89
C LEU A 15 3.40 21.03 13.94
N ALA A 16 2.90 22.26 13.85
CA ALA A 16 1.80 22.59 12.94
C ALA A 16 2.18 22.40 11.45
N ALA A 17 3.42 22.70 11.07
CA ALA A 17 3.92 22.44 9.72
C ALA A 17 3.99 20.94 9.43
N TRP A 18 4.46 20.15 10.40
CA TRP A 18 4.53 18.69 10.28
C TRP A 18 3.16 18.04 10.17
N LEU A 19 2.18 18.42 11.00
CA LEU A 19 0.81 17.92 10.90
C LEU A 19 0.16 18.25 9.55
N ARG A 20 0.39 19.46 9.01
CA ARG A 20 -0.06 19.81 7.65
C ARG A 20 0.60 18.95 6.58
N GLN A 21 1.88 18.65 6.72
CA GLN A 21 2.58 17.76 5.80
C GLN A 21 1.98 16.35 5.81
N LEU A 22 1.70 15.80 7.00
CA LEU A 22 1.04 14.49 7.12
C LEU A 22 -0.35 14.50 6.48
N ALA A 23 -1.16 15.54 6.73
CA ALA A 23 -2.47 15.69 6.11
C ALA A 23 -2.37 15.74 4.57
N ASN A 24 -1.44 16.54 4.03
CA ASN A 24 -1.24 16.64 2.58
C ASN A 24 -0.81 15.29 1.96
N GLN A 25 0.02 14.52 2.66
CA GLN A 25 0.46 13.19 2.21
C GLN A 25 -0.70 12.19 2.12
N LEU A 26 -1.57 12.18 3.15
CA LEU A 26 -2.77 11.36 3.17
C LEU A 26 -3.74 11.75 2.05
N GLU A 27 -3.95 13.04 1.82
CA GLU A 27 -4.86 13.54 0.78
C GLU A 27 -4.36 13.26 -0.64
N SER A 28 -3.04 13.36 -0.87
CA SER A 28 -2.49 13.30 -2.23
C SER A 28 -2.25 11.88 -2.74
N ASP A 29 -1.63 11.02 -1.92
CA ASP A 29 -1.15 9.69 -2.34
C ASP A 29 -1.71 8.57 -1.44
N GLY A 30 -2.41 8.90 -0.35
CA GLY A 30 -2.84 7.92 0.65
C GLY A 30 -1.66 7.22 1.32
N ARG A 31 -0.48 7.84 1.35
CA ARG A 31 0.77 7.23 1.85
C ARG A 31 1.47 8.15 2.82
N LEU A 32 2.02 7.58 3.89
CA LEU A 32 2.86 8.28 4.85
C LEU A 32 4.31 7.93 4.62
N PHE A 33 5.15 8.94 4.39
CA PHE A 33 6.58 8.77 4.14
C PHE A 33 7.37 9.03 5.43
N TYR A 34 8.19 8.06 5.84
CA TYR A 34 9.08 8.16 7.00
C TYR A 34 10.55 8.31 6.54
N GLY A 35 10.78 9.39 5.80
CA GLY A 35 12.09 9.73 5.24
C GLY A 35 12.56 8.75 4.15
N ALA A 36 13.87 8.56 4.03
CA ALA A 36 14.45 7.64 3.05
C ALA A 36 14.21 6.15 3.39
N ALA A 37 13.69 5.84 4.59
CA ALA A 37 13.46 4.48 5.05
C ALA A 37 12.21 3.85 4.42
N GLY A 38 11.29 4.64 3.87
CA GLY A 38 10.16 4.12 3.09
C GLY A 38 8.87 4.88 3.31
N ALA A 39 7.77 4.21 2.96
CA ALA A 39 6.42 4.71 3.14
C ALA A 39 5.43 3.57 3.40
N VAL A 40 4.38 3.85 4.18
CA VAL A 40 3.23 2.97 4.38
C VAL A 40 2.03 3.49 3.60
N THR A 41 1.26 2.58 3.00
CA THR A 41 -0.03 2.91 2.38
C THR A 41 -1.12 2.84 3.44
N VAL A 42 -1.89 3.91 3.56
CA VAL A 42 -3.02 4.05 4.48
C VAL A 42 -4.29 3.63 3.76
N ALA A 43 -5.16 2.87 4.43
CA ALA A 43 -6.42 2.45 3.87
C ALA A 43 -7.40 3.63 3.69
N ASP A 44 -8.35 3.51 2.75
CA ASP A 44 -9.41 4.51 2.51
C ASP A 44 -10.27 4.79 3.75
N THR A 45 -10.35 3.83 4.68
CA THR A 45 -11.02 3.98 5.96
C THR A 45 -10.14 3.43 7.08
N VAL A 46 -9.94 4.26 8.10
CA VAL A 46 -9.15 3.93 9.28
C VAL A 46 -10.00 4.09 10.54
N ARG A 47 -9.66 3.37 11.60
CA ARG A 47 -10.07 3.77 12.95
C ARG A 47 -9.17 4.92 13.37
N CYS A 48 -9.72 6.03 13.84
CA CYS A 48 -8.97 7.20 14.31
C CYS A 48 -9.39 7.55 15.74
N GLU A 49 -8.42 7.88 16.57
CA GLU A 49 -8.58 8.26 17.96
C GLU A 49 -7.74 9.53 18.24
N LEU A 50 -8.33 10.47 19.00
CA LEU A 50 -7.65 11.65 19.52
C LEU A 50 -7.75 11.60 21.03
N GLU A 51 -6.60 11.55 21.68
CA GLU A 51 -6.48 11.48 23.13
C GLU A 51 -5.75 12.72 23.65
N ILE A 52 -6.27 13.28 24.75
CA ILE A 52 -5.71 14.46 25.41
C ILE A 52 -5.71 14.17 26.90
N GLU A 53 -4.52 13.99 27.46
CA GLU A 53 -4.35 13.60 28.85
C GLU A 53 -3.43 14.57 29.60
N ARG A 54 -3.65 14.65 30.91
CA ARG A 54 -2.77 15.38 31.82
C ARG A 54 -2.01 14.37 32.66
N GLU A 55 -0.76 14.11 32.27
CA GLU A 55 0.14 13.16 32.93
C GLU A 55 0.55 13.64 34.34
N SER A 56 0.66 14.95 34.53
CA SER A 56 0.99 15.57 35.81
C SER A 56 0.49 17.01 35.90
N GLU A 57 0.74 17.71 37.00
CA GLU A 57 0.37 19.13 37.13
C GLU A 57 0.98 20.04 36.06
N THR A 58 2.09 19.61 35.45
CA THR A 58 2.88 20.41 34.50
C THR A 58 3.01 19.78 33.11
N GLU A 59 2.45 18.59 32.89
CA GLU A 59 2.59 17.85 31.64
C GLU A 59 1.23 17.50 31.04
N VAL A 60 1.11 17.74 29.73
CA VAL A 60 -0.07 17.43 28.93
C VAL A 60 0.40 16.66 27.71
N SER A 61 -0.18 15.48 27.48
CA SER A 61 0.01 14.69 26.27
C SER A 61 -1.17 14.90 25.32
N VAL A 62 -0.88 14.94 24.03
CA VAL A 62 -1.88 14.97 22.95
C VAL A 62 -1.44 13.97 21.91
N GLU A 63 -2.27 12.96 21.68
CA GLU A 63 -1.97 11.84 20.79
C GLU A 63 -3.03 11.72 19.70
N ILE A 64 -2.57 11.49 18.47
CA ILE A 64 -3.42 11.20 17.31
C ILE A 64 -3.00 9.83 16.81
N GLU A 65 -3.85 8.83 17.05
CA GLU A 65 -3.63 7.47 16.57
C GLU A 65 -4.63 7.13 15.46
N PHE A 66 -4.15 6.45 14.43
CA PHE A 66 -5.03 5.79 13.47
C PHE A 66 -4.47 4.44 13.06
N SER A 67 -5.37 3.46 12.93
CA SER A 67 -5.01 2.08 12.65
C SER A 67 -5.96 1.44 11.62
N TRP A 68 -5.41 0.50 10.88
CA TRP A 68 -6.11 -0.30 9.88
C TRP A 68 -5.46 -1.67 9.76
N THR A 69 -6.20 -2.62 9.17
CA THR A 69 -5.69 -3.95 8.88
C THR A 69 -5.24 -4.01 7.43
N GLU A 70 -4.00 -4.40 7.18
CA GLU A 70 -3.55 -4.70 5.82
C GLU A 70 -4.18 -6.02 5.34
N PRO A 71 -4.71 -6.08 4.11
CA PRO A 71 -5.19 -7.34 3.56
C PRO A 71 -4.03 -8.33 3.49
N ALA A 72 -4.31 -9.60 3.82
CA ALA A 72 -3.31 -10.65 3.69
C ALA A 72 -2.74 -10.64 2.28
N ARG A 73 -1.41 -10.57 2.14
CA ARG A 73 -0.76 -10.64 0.83
C ARG A 73 -1.12 -11.98 0.20
N VAL A 74 -2.05 -11.95 -0.76
CA VAL A 74 -2.31 -13.10 -1.62
C VAL A 74 -1.05 -13.27 -2.44
N LYS A 75 -0.27 -14.32 -2.18
CA LYS A 75 0.79 -14.71 -3.10
C LYS A 75 0.09 -14.97 -4.43
N ALA A 76 0.46 -14.22 -5.47
CA ALA A 76 0.00 -14.50 -6.82
C ALA A 76 0.25 -16.00 -7.05
N ALA A 77 -0.83 -16.75 -7.31
CA ALA A 77 -0.70 -18.10 -7.79
C ALA A 77 0.13 -18.01 -9.07
N ASP A 78 1.19 -18.81 -9.11
CA ASP A 78 2.05 -19.06 -10.26
C ASP A 78 1.20 -19.01 -11.53
N GLU A 79 1.56 -18.13 -12.47
CA GLU A 79 0.93 -18.07 -13.78
C GLU A 79 1.04 -19.47 -14.40
N GLU A 80 -0.09 -20.21 -14.46
CA GLU A 80 -0.16 -21.44 -15.25
C GLU A 80 0.24 -21.09 -16.68
N GLU A 81 1.44 -21.51 -17.08
CA GLU A 81 1.85 -21.47 -18.48
C GLU A 81 0.79 -22.20 -19.33
N PRO A 82 0.33 -21.62 -20.44
CA PRO A 82 -0.58 -22.33 -21.32
C PRO A 82 0.18 -23.48 -21.96
N SER A 83 -0.10 -24.71 -21.50
CA SER A 83 0.43 -25.94 -22.09
C SER A 83 -0.02 -26.00 -23.55
N LYS A 84 0.94 -25.82 -24.45
CA LYS A 84 0.78 -26.03 -25.90
C LYS A 84 0.70 -27.52 -26.18
N ASP A 85 -0.52 -28.05 -26.24
CA ASP A 85 -0.80 -29.32 -26.91
C ASP A 85 -1.97 -29.13 -27.87
N ALA A 86 -1.61 -28.74 -29.10
CA ALA A 86 -2.46 -28.81 -30.27
C ALA A 86 -1.71 -29.60 -31.36
N GLU A 87 -1.69 -30.92 -31.21
CA GLU A 87 -1.52 -31.91 -32.28
C GLU A 87 -2.81 -32.77 -32.26
N ALA A 88 -3.47 -33.16 -33.33
CA ALA A 88 -3.13 -33.16 -34.74
C ALA A 88 -4.43 -33.12 -35.57
N THR A 89 -4.47 -32.31 -36.61
CA THR A 89 -5.41 -32.50 -37.73
C THR A 89 -4.58 -32.89 -38.95
N GLU A 90 -4.49 -34.20 -39.21
CA GLU A 90 -4.30 -34.68 -40.58
C GLU A 90 -5.68 -34.70 -41.26
N PRO A 91 -5.74 -34.24 -42.51
CA PRO A 91 -5.91 -35.23 -43.56
C PRO A 91 -5.01 -34.95 -44.78
N THR A 92 -4.28 -36.00 -45.17
CA THR A 92 -3.59 -36.13 -46.45
C THR A 92 -4.52 -36.81 -47.46
N GLU A 93 -4.24 -36.58 -48.75
CA GLU A 93 -4.88 -37.12 -49.99
C GLU A 93 -6.04 -36.32 -50.61
N THR A 94 -6.13 -36.09 -51.92
CA THR A 94 -5.21 -35.82 -53.07
C THR A 94 -6.15 -35.55 -54.26
N THR A 95 -5.85 -34.52 -55.07
CA THR A 95 -6.20 -34.33 -56.51
C THR A 95 -7.68 -34.15 -56.93
N PRO A 96 -7.95 -33.13 -57.78
CA PRO A 96 -8.38 -33.51 -59.12
C PRO A 96 -7.56 -32.85 -60.26
N GLU A 97 -7.47 -33.67 -61.29
CA GLU A 97 -6.88 -33.56 -62.62
C GLU A 97 -7.41 -32.33 -63.40
N ALA A 98 -6.50 -31.57 -64.01
CA ALA A 98 -6.83 -30.49 -64.94
C ALA A 98 -6.90 -31.06 -66.37
N ALA A 99 -8.09 -30.97 -66.98
CA ALA A 99 -8.33 -31.32 -68.36
C ALA A 99 -7.66 -30.32 -69.32
N SER A 100 -7.09 -30.86 -70.41
CA SER A 100 -6.76 -30.12 -71.64
C SER A 100 -7.95 -30.04 -72.58
#